data_AF-A0A1G1I234-F1
#
_entry.id   AF-A0A1G1I234-F1
#
_cell.length_a   1.000
_cell.length_b   1.000
_cell.length_c   1.000
_cell.angle_alpha   90.00
_cell.angle_beta   90.00
_cell.angle_gamma   90.00
#
_symmetry.space_group_name_H-M   'P 1'
#
loop_
_entity.id
_entity.type
_entity.pdbx_description
1 polymer ?
#
loop_
_entity_poly.entity_id
_entity_poly.type
_entity_poly.pdbx_seq_one_letter_code
_entity_poly.pdbx_strand_id
1 'polypeptide(L)'
;MIVMAIMGILITIAEPSYRAQTIKARETALKKDLFVMRDVIDQYAADHARYPESLTTLVDESYLRGLPVDPFTGASDTWIEIREAEGEEPGGVFDVHSGSNRVALNGTAYNEW
;
A
#
# COMPACT_ATOMS: atom_id res chain seq x y z
N MET A 1 -30.88 -34.86 16.03
CA MET A 1 -30.37 -33.65 16.73
C MET A 1 -28.85 -33.51 16.67
N ILE A 2 -28.07 -34.58 16.80
CA ILE A 2 -26.58 -34.53 16.78
C ILE A 2 -26.01 -33.90 15.49
N VAL A 3 -26.62 -34.17 14.32
CA VAL A 3 -26.16 -33.63 13.03
C VAL A 3 -26.24 -32.09 12.96
N MET A 4 -27.32 -31.50 13.48
CA MET A 4 -27.47 -30.04 13.53
C MET A 4 -26.44 -29.40 14.47
N ALA A 5 -26.12 -30.09 15.58
CA ALA A 5 -25.07 -29.64 16.50
C ALA A 5 -23.67 -29.69 15.88
N ILE A 6 -23.34 -30.76 15.15
CA ILE A 6 -22.05 -30.87 14.43
C ILE A 6 -21.95 -29.83 13.31
N MET A 7 -23.02 -29.60 12.54
CA MET A 7 -23.04 -28.55 11.52
C MET A 7 -22.84 -27.15 12.12
N GLY A 8 -23.48 -26.85 13.26
CA GLY A 8 -23.30 -25.57 13.95
C GLY A 8 -21.85 -25.33 14.40
N ILE A 9 -21.16 -26.35 14.91
CA ILE A 9 -19.76 -26.27 15.33
C ILE A 9 -18.81 -26.08 14.13
N LEU A 10 -19.10 -26.73 13.00
CA LEU A 10 -18.25 -26.61 11.81
C LEU A 10 -18.34 -25.23 11.16
N ILE A 11 -19.53 -24.62 11.16
CA ILE A 11 -19.74 -23.27 10.60
C ILE A 11 -18.99 -22.21 11.43
N THR A 12 -19.00 -22.33 12.76
CA THR A 12 -18.32 -21.36 13.63
C THR A 12 -16.79 -21.42 13.53
N ILE A 13 -16.21 -22.58 13.22
CA ILE A 13 -14.76 -22.74 13.04
C ILE A 13 -14.29 -22.25 11.66
N ALA A 14 -15.14 -22.34 10.63
CA ALA A 14 -14.74 -22.00 9.26
C ALA A 14 -14.58 -20.49 9.01
N GLU A 15 -15.43 -19.65 9.64
CA GLU A 15 -15.51 -18.21 9.36
C GLU A 15 -14.24 -17.37 9.69
N PRO A 16 -13.53 -17.55 10.82
CA PRO A 16 -12.36 -16.73 11.14
C PRO A 16 -11.18 -16.95 10.18
N SER A 17 -11.07 -18.14 9.57
CA SER A 17 -9.96 -18.48 8.67
C SER A 17 -9.96 -17.69 7.35
N TYR A 18 -11.16 -17.35 6.85
CA TYR A 18 -11.31 -16.67 5.56
C TYR A 18 -10.83 -15.22 5.63
N ARG A 19 -11.14 -14.52 6.72
CA ARG A 19 -10.78 -13.10 6.91
C ARG A 19 -9.27 -12.89 6.93
N ALA A 20 -8.51 -13.79 7.58
CA ALA A 20 -7.06 -13.70 7.65
C ALA A 20 -6.39 -13.86 6.26
N GLN A 21 -6.90 -14.77 5.42
CA GLN A 21 -6.36 -14.97 4.07
C GLN A 21 -6.62 -13.76 3.17
N THR A 22 -7.80 -13.14 3.24
CA THR A 22 -8.10 -11.91 2.49
C THR A 22 -7.19 -10.75 2.93
N ILE A 23 -6.95 -10.59 4.24
CA ILE A 23 -6.04 -9.55 4.74
C ILE A 23 -4.63 -9.79 4.20
N LYS A 24 -4.10 -11.01 4.32
CA LYS A 24 -2.77 -11.34 3.82
C LYS A 24 -2.61 -11.08 2.32
N ALA A 25 -3.65 -11.35 1.51
CA ALA A 25 -3.65 -11.03 0.10
C ALA A 25 -3.58 -9.52 -0.16
N ARG A 26 -4.33 -8.71 0.60
CA ARG A 26 -4.27 -7.24 0.54
C ARG A 26 -2.92 -6.69 1.00
N GLU A 27 -2.33 -7.25 2.05
CA GLU A 27 -0.97 -6.88 2.50
C GLU A 27 0.09 -7.18 1.43
N THR A 28 -0.04 -8.31 0.73
CA THR A 28 0.88 -8.69 -0.36
C THR A 28 0.75 -7.73 -1.54
N ALA A 29 -0.48 -7.36 -1.91
CA ALA A 29 -0.75 -6.37 -2.93
C ALA A 29 -0.17 -5.00 -2.54
N LEU A 30 -0.43 -4.53 -1.31
CA LEU A 30 0.10 -3.25 -0.82
C LEU A 30 1.63 -3.20 -0.89
N LYS A 31 2.32 -4.24 -0.43
CA LYS A 31 3.79 -4.30 -0.50
C LYS A 31 4.30 -4.30 -1.94
N LYS A 32 3.60 -4.98 -2.84
CA LYS A 32 3.94 -5.00 -4.26
C LYS A 32 3.77 -3.61 -4.88
N ASP A 33 2.68 -2.92 -4.56
CA ASP A 33 2.39 -1.57 -5.06
C ASP A 33 3.41 -0.55 -4.53
N LEU A 34 3.70 -0.57 -3.23
CA LEU A 34 4.75 0.26 -2.62
C LEU A 34 6.12 0.01 -3.25
N PHE A 35 6.50 -1.25 -3.44
CA PHE A 35 7.77 -1.60 -4.08
C PHE A 35 7.85 -1.04 -5.51
N VAL A 36 6.80 -1.17 -6.31
CA VAL A 36 6.78 -0.66 -7.69
C VAL A 36 6.83 0.86 -7.71
N MET A 37 6.08 1.54 -6.84
CA MET A 37 6.12 3.00 -6.79
C MET A 37 7.50 3.52 -6.39
N ARG A 38 8.13 2.93 -5.37
CA ARG A 38 9.50 3.27 -4.93
C ARG A 38 10.54 3.04 -6.04
N ASP A 39 10.49 1.88 -6.69
CA ASP A 39 11.37 1.56 -7.82
C ASP A 39 11.25 2.59 -8.95
N VAL A 40 10.03 3.04 -9.24
CA VAL A 40 9.77 4.06 -10.25
C VAL A 40 10.22 5.46 -9.81
N ILE A 41 10.07 5.81 -8.53
CA ILE A 41 10.61 7.06 -7.96
C ILE A 41 12.14 7.07 -8.12
N ASP A 42 12.81 5.98 -7.78
CA ASP A 42 14.26 5.83 -7.89
C ASP A 42 14.70 5.89 -9.37
N GLN A 43 13.94 5.29 -10.28
CA GLN A 43 14.20 5.37 -11.72
C GLN A 43 14.08 6.82 -12.22
N TYR A 44 13.03 7.54 -11.83
CA TYR A 44 12.87 8.95 -12.17
C TYR A 44 14.05 9.78 -11.66
N ALA A 45 14.48 9.55 -10.42
CA ALA A 45 15.63 10.21 -9.82
C ALA A 45 16.93 9.91 -10.57
N ALA A 46 17.12 8.67 -11.04
CA ALA A 46 18.28 8.29 -11.84
C ALA A 46 18.32 8.99 -13.21
N ASP A 47 17.16 9.19 -13.84
CA ASP A 47 17.05 9.82 -15.16
C ASP A 47 17.17 11.36 -15.11
N HIS A 48 16.57 11.98 -14.09
CA HIS A 48 16.46 13.45 -13.99
C HIS A 48 17.41 14.09 -12.97
N ALA A 49 18.18 13.27 -12.23
CA ALA A 49 19.02 13.70 -11.11
C ALA A 49 18.25 14.48 -10.02
N ARG A 50 16.94 14.31 -9.95
CA ARG A 50 16.03 14.93 -8.96
C ARG A 50 14.84 14.00 -8.70
N TYR A 51 14.33 14.01 -7.47
CA TYR A 51 13.08 13.32 -7.15
C TYR A 51 11.86 14.05 -7.77
N PRO A 52 10.75 13.32 -8.05
CA PRO A 52 9.54 13.93 -8.58
C PRO A 52 8.90 14.88 -7.56
N GLU A 53 8.22 15.94 -8.04
CA GLU A 53 7.55 16.90 -7.13
C GLU A 53 6.32 16.31 -6.46
N SER A 54 5.71 15.29 -7.06
CA SER A 54 4.53 14.57 -6.57
C SER A 54 4.43 13.21 -7.26
N LEU A 55 3.62 12.30 -6.72
CA LEU A 55 3.34 11.02 -7.38
C LEU A 55 2.61 11.20 -8.73
N THR A 56 1.88 12.30 -8.92
CA THR A 56 1.22 12.61 -10.20
C THR A 56 2.23 12.90 -11.31
N THR A 57 3.40 13.47 -10.99
CA THR A 57 4.49 13.69 -11.96
C THR A 57 4.91 12.39 -12.64
N LEU A 58 4.92 11.27 -11.90
CA LEU A 58 5.26 9.96 -12.46
C LEU A 58 4.23 9.47 -13.49
N VAL A 59 2.97 9.90 -13.38
CA VAL A 59 1.92 9.59 -14.36
C VAL A 59 2.04 10.49 -15.58
N ASP A 60 2.25 11.79 -15.36
CA ASP A 60 2.39 12.79 -16.42
C ASP A 60 3.59 12.49 -17.33
N GLU A 61 4.71 12.07 -16.73
CA GLU A 61 5.93 11.69 -17.45
C GLU A 61 5.95 10.21 -17.90
N SER A 62 4.82 9.52 -17.81
CA SER A 62 4.63 8.14 -18.32
C SER A 62 5.52 7.07 -17.67
N TYR A 63 6.05 7.33 -16.48
CA TYR A 63 6.71 6.32 -15.64
C TYR A 63 5.70 5.33 -15.04
N LEU A 64 4.50 5.83 -14.69
CA LEU A 64 3.34 5.03 -14.33
C LEU A 64 2.20 5.29 -15.30
N ARG A 65 1.42 4.25 -15.62
CA ARG A 65 0.16 4.44 -16.38
C ARG A 65 -0.95 5.12 -15.56
N GLY A 66 -0.79 5.10 -14.24
CA GLY A 66 -1.72 5.61 -13.26
C GLY A 66 -1.30 5.12 -11.87
N LEU A 67 -1.77 5.81 -10.83
CA LEU A 67 -1.47 5.41 -9.46
C LEU A 67 -2.24 4.13 -9.09
N PRO A 68 -1.59 3.15 -8.44
CA PRO A 68 -2.28 1.97 -7.95
C PRO A 68 -3.29 2.36 -6.88
N VAL A 69 -4.34 1.54 -6.74
CA VAL A 69 -5.35 1.71 -5.69
C VAL A 69 -4.85 1.05 -4.41
N ASP A 70 -4.79 1.80 -3.32
CA ASP A 70 -4.41 1.26 -2.01
C ASP A 70 -5.42 0.18 -1.58
N PRO A 71 -5.00 -1.08 -1.34
CA PRO A 71 -5.90 -2.20 -1.02
C PRO A 71 -6.67 -2.06 0.30
N PHE A 72 -6.29 -1.12 1.16
CA PHE A 72 -6.89 -0.91 2.48
C PHE A 72 -7.80 0.32 2.56
N THR A 73 -7.44 1.41 1.86
CA THR A 73 -8.28 2.60 1.75
C THR A 73 -9.28 2.50 0.60
N GLY A 74 -8.95 1.72 -0.43
CA GLY A 74 -9.77 1.55 -1.64
C GLY A 74 -9.66 2.72 -2.62
N ALA A 75 -8.67 3.59 -2.47
CA ALA A 75 -8.48 4.77 -3.32
C ALA A 75 -7.03 4.92 -3.77
N SER A 76 -6.81 5.59 -4.90
CA SER A 76 -5.48 5.81 -5.49
C SER A 76 -4.85 7.16 -5.12
N ASP A 77 -5.56 7.99 -4.36
CA ASP A 77 -5.17 9.34 -3.94
C ASP A 77 -4.85 9.44 -2.44
N THR A 78 -4.84 8.31 -1.73
CA THR A 78 -4.59 8.26 -0.28
C THR A 78 -3.14 8.02 0.09
N TRP A 79 -2.24 7.89 -0.89
CA TRP A 79 -0.82 7.65 -0.64
C TRP A 79 -0.19 8.83 0.12
N ILE A 80 0.63 8.53 1.12
CA ILE A 80 1.35 9.53 1.92
C ILE A 80 2.73 9.71 1.30
N GLU A 81 2.96 10.87 0.69
CA GLU A 81 4.24 11.24 0.10
C GLU A 81 5.24 11.67 1.17
N ILE A 82 6.44 11.10 1.14
CA ILE A 82 7.55 11.47 2.00
C ILE A 82 8.57 12.22 1.15
N ARG A 83 8.83 13.46 1.57
CA ARG A 83 9.69 14.41 0.85
C ARG A 83 11.04 14.51 1.52
N GLU A 84 12.06 14.74 0.70
CA GLU A 84 13.41 15.00 1.19
C GLU A 84 13.41 16.31 1.99
N ALA A 85 13.97 16.26 3.21
CA ALA A 85 13.96 17.39 4.14
C ALA A 85 15.12 18.38 3.90
N GLU A 86 16.01 18.10 2.94
CA GLU A 86 17.20 18.90 2.70
C GLU A 86 16.96 20.00 1.65
N GLY A 87 16.92 21.27 2.09
CA GLY A 87 16.90 22.44 1.22
C GLY A 87 16.05 23.61 1.73
N GLU A 88 16.22 24.80 1.12
CA GLU A 88 15.30 25.95 1.29
C GLU A 88 13.99 25.77 0.50
N GLU A 89 13.97 24.88 -0.50
CA GLU A 89 12.80 24.50 -1.28
C GLU A 89 12.29 23.12 -0.84
N PRO A 90 10.98 22.85 -0.90
CA PRO A 90 10.44 21.53 -0.60
C PRO A 90 11.06 20.49 -1.53
N GLY A 91 11.79 19.53 -0.96
CA GLY A 91 12.39 18.43 -1.71
C GLY A 91 11.36 17.56 -2.43
N GLY A 92 11.83 16.81 -3.43
CA GLY A 92 10.99 15.87 -4.15
C GLY A 92 10.59 14.67 -3.29
N VAL A 93 9.60 13.92 -3.76
CA VAL A 93 9.09 12.71 -3.12
C VAL A 93 10.10 11.58 -3.32
N PHE A 94 10.75 11.15 -2.25
CA PHE A 94 11.72 10.04 -2.29
C PHE A 94 11.10 8.72 -1.81
N ASP A 95 10.04 8.78 -0.99
CA ASP A 95 9.36 7.59 -0.47
C ASP A 95 7.84 7.83 -0.39
N VAL A 96 7.08 6.75 -0.29
CA VAL A 96 5.62 6.72 -0.26
C VAL A 96 5.13 5.65 0.70
N HIS A 97 4.17 5.99 1.55
CA HIS A 97 3.49 5.06 2.47
C HIS A 97 1.99 4.95 2.17
N SER A 98 1.34 3.90 2.69
CA SER A 98 -0.13 3.78 2.62
C SER A 98 -0.84 4.87 3.42
N GLY A 99 -2.00 5.31 2.95
CA GLY A 99 -2.89 6.21 3.71
C GLY A 99 -3.70 5.53 4.82
N SER A 100 -3.55 4.22 4.97
CA SER A 100 -4.34 3.42 5.90
C SER A 100 -3.80 3.55 7.33
N ASN A 101 -4.65 4.04 8.24
CA ASN A 101 -4.38 4.05 9.69
C ASN A 101 -4.59 2.69 10.37
N ARG A 102 -4.76 1.60 9.60
CA ARG A 102 -4.93 0.26 10.14
C ARG A 102 -3.58 -0.36 10.48
N VAL A 103 -3.61 -1.33 11.38
CA VAL A 103 -2.44 -2.11 11.78
C VAL A 103 -2.44 -3.44 11.03
N ALA A 104 -1.28 -3.82 10.52
CA ALA A 104 -1.06 -5.06 9.82
C ALA A 104 -1.00 -6.27 10.76
N LEU A 105 -1.05 -7.46 10.20
CA LEU A 105 -0.97 -8.72 10.95
C LEU A 105 0.36 -8.88 11.70
N ASN A 106 1.41 -8.16 11.29
CA ASN A 106 2.71 -8.15 11.97
C ASN A 106 2.82 -7.09 13.08
N GLY A 107 1.79 -6.28 13.32
CA GLY A 107 1.76 -5.24 14.35
C GLY A 107 2.28 -3.86 13.93
N THR A 108 2.81 -3.72 12.71
CA THR A 108 3.23 -2.42 12.15
C THR A 108 2.03 -1.72 11.48
N ALA A 109 1.93 -0.40 11.59
CA ALA A 109 0.88 0.35 10.91
C ALA A 109 1.15 0.44 9.40
N TYR A 110 0.11 0.40 8.56
CA TYR A 110 0.32 0.45 7.10
C TYR A 110 0.91 1.77 6.62
N ASN A 111 0.65 2.86 7.34
CA ASN A 111 1.26 4.16 7.08
C ASN A 111 2.74 4.27 7.53
N GLU A 112 3.32 3.19 8.04
CA GLU A 112 4.75 3.03 8.32
C GLU A 112 5.42 2.02 7.37
N TRP A 113 4.71 1.55 6.34
CA TRP A 113 5.20 0.58 5.36
C TRP A 113 5.76 1.21 4.11
#